data_AF-A0A2N4XQD6-F1
#
_entry.id   AF-A0A2N4XQD6-F1
#
_cell.length_a   1.000
_cell.length_b   1.000
_cell.length_c   1.000
_cell.angle_alpha   90.00
_cell.angle_beta   90.00
_cell.angle_gamma   90.00
#
_symmetry.space_group_name_H-M   'P 1'
#
loop_
_entity.id
_entity.type
_entity.pdbx_description
1 polymer ?
#
loop_
_entity_poly.entity_id
_entity_poly.type
_entity_poly.pdbx_seq_one_letter_code
_entity_poly.pdbx_strand_id
1 'polypeptide(L)'
;MQLRKTVLALALGLGLCGLAHSADLLNTRFTGEQIFTPAFKALPGDPAKAYFAITFGEPKSEAGNLLLENGRITLGAVSGAAGKIEESSASSRPEGVIDLSKPYRITLRITEASSLVEGKDNFFIYVNNSSTKMTLSPHGEASVIARVPVKELKTGDNVFTASLGDARSFLQLRAESGARVKIESIKLESL
;
A
#
# COMPACT_ATOMS: atom_id res chain seq x y z
N MET A 1 50.71 57.27 -9.03
CA MET A 1 51.91 56.48 -8.69
C MET A 1 51.66 55.88 -7.31
N GLN A 2 51.49 54.59 -7.00
CA GLN A 2 51.49 53.27 -7.67
C GLN A 2 50.33 52.46 -6.99
N LEU A 3 49.40 51.85 -7.72
CA LEU A 3 49.30 50.43 -8.11
C LEU A 3 49.35 49.32 -7.01
N ARG A 4 48.16 48.69 -6.83
CA ARG A 4 47.82 47.24 -6.72
C ARG A 4 48.21 46.44 -5.45
N LYS A 5 47.21 45.75 -4.87
CA LYS A 5 46.89 44.34 -5.19
C LYS A 5 45.52 43.90 -4.64
N THR A 6 44.85 43.11 -5.48
CA THR A 6 43.53 42.48 -5.39
C THR A 6 43.55 41.24 -4.50
N VAL A 7 42.47 40.95 -3.77
CA VAL A 7 41.99 39.56 -3.53
C VAL A 7 40.46 39.55 -3.63
N LEU A 8 39.97 38.64 -4.47
CA LEU A 8 38.57 38.33 -4.77
C LEU A 8 38.11 37.22 -3.81
N ALA A 9 36.95 37.36 -3.17
CA ALA A 9 36.29 36.26 -2.47
C ALA A 9 34.82 36.18 -2.93
N LEU A 10 34.53 35.13 -3.68
CA LEU A 10 33.21 34.70 -4.10
C LEU A 10 32.61 33.81 -3.01
N ALA A 11 31.41 34.13 -2.52
CA ALA A 11 30.63 33.22 -1.68
C ALA A 11 29.18 33.16 -2.18
N LEU A 12 28.87 32.05 -2.86
CA LEU A 12 27.52 31.55 -3.11
C LEU A 12 26.86 31.21 -1.77
N GLY A 13 25.63 31.68 -1.55
CA GLY A 13 24.81 31.38 -0.38
C GLY A 13 23.39 31.03 -0.77
N LEU A 14 23.21 29.77 -1.18
CA LEU A 14 22.00 28.96 -1.32
C LEU A 14 20.65 29.57 -0.88
N GLY A 15 19.70 29.55 -1.81
CA GLY A 15 18.27 29.60 -1.51
C GLY A 15 17.81 28.35 -0.77
N LEU A 16 17.21 28.52 0.40
CA LEU A 16 16.34 27.51 1.00
C LEU A 16 14.98 27.59 0.31
N CYS A 17 14.84 26.88 -0.80
CA CYS A 17 13.53 26.42 -1.24
C CYS A 17 13.15 25.29 -0.27
N GLY A 18 12.25 25.58 0.68
CA GLY A 18 11.66 24.57 1.53
C GLY A 18 10.84 23.60 0.67
N LEU A 19 11.48 22.51 0.26
CA LEU A 19 10.81 21.37 -0.36
C LEU A 19 9.79 20.83 0.64
N ALA A 20 8.51 21.05 0.35
CA ALA A 20 7.44 20.28 0.95
C ALA A 20 7.73 18.79 0.71
N HIS A 21 7.84 18.00 1.79
CA HIS A 21 7.98 16.55 1.69
C HIS A 21 6.89 15.90 2.54
N SER A 22 5.65 16.04 2.10
CA SER A 22 4.67 14.97 2.22
C SER A 22 5.04 13.97 1.12
N ALA A 23 5.88 12.99 1.45
CA ALA A 23 6.43 12.05 0.48
C ALA A 23 5.36 11.00 0.14
N ASP A 24 4.94 10.95 -1.12
CA ASP A 24 4.13 9.85 -1.65
C ASP A 24 4.85 8.52 -1.34
N LEU A 25 4.28 7.67 -0.49
CA LEU A 25 4.83 6.35 -0.13
C LEU A 25 4.49 5.32 -1.21
N LEU A 26 3.32 5.47 -1.83
CA LEU A 26 2.89 4.70 -3.00
C LEU A 26 1.93 5.55 -3.82
N ASN A 27 2.11 5.58 -5.13
CA ASN A 27 1.14 6.14 -6.06
C ASN A 27 1.10 5.22 -7.26
N THR A 28 0.01 4.46 -7.42
CA THR A 28 -0.09 3.43 -8.46
C THR A 28 -1.49 3.38 -9.02
N ARG A 29 -1.58 3.63 -10.33
CA ARG A 29 -2.73 3.24 -11.14
C ARG A 29 -2.51 1.82 -11.64
N PHE A 30 -3.49 0.97 -11.43
CA PHE A 30 -3.51 -0.34 -12.06
C PHE A 30 -3.73 -0.14 -13.56
N THR A 31 -2.92 -0.81 -14.37
CA THR A 31 -2.99 -0.74 -15.84
C THR A 31 -2.46 -2.05 -16.43
N GLY A 32 -3.07 -2.53 -17.51
CA GLY A 32 -2.65 -3.77 -18.17
C GLY A 32 -2.91 -5.02 -17.32
N GLU A 33 -2.45 -6.18 -17.79
CA GLU A 33 -2.78 -7.48 -17.18
C GLU A 33 -1.77 -7.98 -16.15
N GLN A 34 -0.62 -7.29 -16.02
CA GLN A 34 0.55 -7.80 -15.29
C GLN A 34 0.67 -7.31 -13.84
N ILE A 35 -0.42 -6.88 -13.20
CA ILE A 35 -0.43 -6.22 -11.88
C ILE A 35 0.40 -6.97 -10.81
N PHE A 36 0.44 -8.30 -10.88
CA PHE A 36 1.10 -9.17 -9.90
C PHE A 36 2.49 -9.65 -10.32
N THR A 37 3.12 -8.97 -11.27
CA THR A 37 4.48 -9.29 -11.73
C THR A 37 5.47 -8.19 -11.32
N PRO A 38 6.77 -8.52 -11.17
CA PRO A 38 7.79 -7.51 -10.95
C PRO A 38 7.90 -6.50 -12.11
N ALA A 39 7.47 -6.87 -13.33
CA ALA A 39 7.48 -5.97 -14.47
C ALA A 39 6.46 -4.82 -14.32
N PHE A 40 5.32 -5.06 -13.65
CA PHE A 40 4.39 -3.99 -13.32
C PHE A 40 4.92 -3.12 -12.18
N LYS A 41 5.32 -3.75 -11.07
CA LYS A 41 6.02 -3.07 -9.97
C LYS A 41 6.86 -4.04 -9.19
N ALA A 42 8.16 -3.86 -9.22
CA ALA A 42 9.11 -4.66 -8.47
C ALA A 42 9.15 -4.25 -6.99
N LEU A 43 9.45 -5.20 -6.11
CA LEU A 43 9.68 -4.96 -4.69
C LEU A 43 11.05 -4.27 -4.50
N PRO A 44 11.12 -3.15 -3.74
CA PRO A 44 12.39 -2.54 -3.38
C PRO A 44 13.33 -3.56 -2.70
N GLY A 45 14.57 -3.64 -3.16
CA GLY A 45 15.58 -4.56 -2.63
C GLY A 45 15.55 -5.99 -3.20
N ASP A 46 14.45 -6.41 -3.83
CA ASP A 46 14.35 -7.70 -4.53
C ASP A 46 13.57 -7.54 -5.85
N PRO A 47 14.25 -7.17 -6.94
CA PRO A 47 13.59 -6.86 -8.20
C PRO A 47 12.95 -8.09 -8.89
N ALA A 48 13.23 -9.30 -8.41
CA ALA A 48 12.62 -10.53 -8.91
C ALA A 48 11.21 -10.77 -8.34
N LYS A 49 10.79 -9.99 -7.33
CA LYS A 49 9.49 -10.14 -6.66
C LYS A 49 8.57 -8.96 -7.00
N ALA A 50 7.27 -9.26 -7.13
CA ALA A 50 6.26 -8.24 -7.33
C ALA A 50 5.95 -7.51 -6.02
N TYR A 51 5.69 -6.20 -6.11
CA TYR A 51 5.23 -5.39 -4.99
C TYR A 51 3.81 -5.75 -4.55
N PHE A 52 2.96 -6.15 -5.51
CA PHE A 52 1.60 -6.62 -5.26
C PHE A 52 1.58 -8.14 -5.36
N ALA A 53 1.42 -8.83 -4.24
CA ALA A 53 1.39 -10.28 -4.17
C ALA A 53 -0.04 -10.78 -3.96
N ILE A 54 -0.47 -11.76 -4.77
CA ILE A 54 -1.69 -12.52 -4.48
C ILE A 54 -1.42 -13.39 -3.26
N THR A 55 -2.26 -13.25 -2.24
CA THR A 55 -2.17 -14.03 -0.99
C THR A 55 -3.35 -14.97 -0.80
N PHE A 56 -4.45 -14.75 -1.53
CA PHE A 56 -5.59 -15.69 -1.58
C PHE A 56 -6.55 -15.37 -2.72
N GLY A 57 -7.28 -16.39 -3.17
CA GLY A 57 -8.29 -16.29 -4.21
C GLY A 57 -7.66 -16.03 -5.57
N GLU A 58 -8.47 -15.48 -6.48
CA GLU A 58 -8.05 -15.14 -7.84
C GLU A 58 -8.17 -13.63 -8.14
N PRO A 59 -7.51 -12.74 -7.36
CA PRO A 59 -7.30 -11.37 -7.79
C PRO A 59 -6.76 -11.33 -9.21
N LYS A 60 -7.35 -10.48 -10.05
CA LYS A 60 -6.98 -10.36 -11.46
C LYS A 60 -7.04 -8.91 -11.93
N SER A 61 -6.38 -8.64 -13.04
CA SER A 61 -6.66 -7.41 -13.78
C SER A 61 -7.93 -7.61 -14.61
N GLU A 62 -8.84 -6.64 -14.56
CA GLU A 62 -10.03 -6.60 -15.41
C GLU A 62 -10.19 -5.18 -15.97
N ALA A 63 -10.10 -5.04 -17.29
CA ALA A 63 -10.13 -3.75 -17.99
C ALA A 63 -9.13 -2.72 -17.41
N GLY A 64 -7.93 -3.18 -17.03
CA GLY A 64 -6.90 -2.35 -16.43
C GLY A 64 -7.09 -2.04 -14.94
N ASN A 65 -8.11 -2.57 -14.27
CA ASN A 65 -8.33 -2.37 -12.84
C ASN A 65 -7.96 -3.64 -12.05
N LEU A 66 -7.54 -3.48 -10.80
CA LEU A 66 -7.46 -4.59 -9.87
C LEU A 66 -8.88 -5.03 -9.47
N LEU A 67 -9.25 -6.27 -9.76
CA LEU A 67 -10.48 -6.89 -9.28
C LEU A 67 -10.20 -7.80 -8.10
N LEU A 68 -10.93 -7.58 -7.00
CA LEU A 68 -10.99 -8.45 -5.83
C LEU A 68 -12.41 -8.99 -5.68
N GLU A 69 -12.57 -10.29 -5.90
CA GLU A 69 -13.80 -11.03 -5.63
C GLU A 69 -13.43 -12.25 -4.78
N ASN A 70 -13.81 -12.25 -3.50
CA ASN A 70 -13.31 -13.23 -2.51
C ASN A 70 -11.77 -13.37 -2.56
N GLY A 71 -11.06 -12.25 -2.66
CA GLY A 71 -9.63 -12.21 -2.96
C GLY A 71 -8.83 -11.42 -1.93
N ARG A 72 -7.54 -11.76 -1.80
CA ARG A 72 -6.58 -11.03 -0.98
C ARG A 72 -5.32 -10.72 -1.75
N ILE A 73 -4.88 -9.46 -1.66
CA ILE A 73 -3.55 -9.06 -2.09
C ILE A 73 -2.81 -8.42 -0.93
N THR A 74 -1.49 -8.62 -0.89
CA THR A 74 -0.60 -7.96 0.06
C THR A 74 0.37 -7.08 -0.71
N LEU A 75 0.57 -5.87 -0.22
CA LEU A 75 1.36 -4.81 -0.82
C LEU A 75 2.63 -4.57 -0.02
N GLY A 76 3.78 -4.70 -0.67
CA GLY A 76 5.06 -4.34 -0.08
C GLY A 76 5.56 -5.32 0.99
N ALA A 77 4.98 -6.51 1.12
CA ALA A 77 5.53 -7.55 1.98
C ALA A 77 6.67 -8.29 1.28
N VAL A 78 7.72 -8.60 2.02
CA VAL A 78 8.84 -9.44 1.58
C VAL A 78 8.43 -10.90 1.68
N SER A 79 8.55 -11.64 0.57
CA SER A 79 8.31 -13.09 0.58
C SER A 79 9.36 -13.82 1.41
N GLY A 80 8.94 -14.89 2.11
CA GLY A 80 9.84 -15.81 2.79
C GLY A 80 10.63 -16.70 1.81
N ALA A 81 11.42 -17.62 2.35
CA ALA A 81 12.32 -18.49 1.57
C ALA A 81 11.60 -19.33 0.50
N ALA A 82 10.34 -19.70 0.74
CA ALA A 82 9.50 -20.42 -0.22
C ALA A 82 8.90 -19.54 -1.33
N GLY A 83 9.26 -18.26 -1.39
CA GLY A 83 8.82 -17.31 -2.41
C GLY A 83 7.40 -16.78 -2.23
N LYS A 84 6.72 -17.12 -1.12
CA LYS A 84 5.37 -16.66 -0.76
C LYS A 84 5.42 -15.71 0.43
N ILE A 85 4.41 -14.86 0.58
CA ILE A 85 4.21 -14.07 1.79
C ILE A 85 3.84 -15.02 2.92
N GLU A 86 4.61 -15.00 4.00
CA GLU A 86 4.33 -15.82 5.17
C GLU A 86 3.12 -15.28 5.94
N GLU A 87 2.40 -16.17 6.61
CA GLU A 87 1.27 -15.76 7.45
C GLU A 87 1.82 -15.09 8.72
N SER A 88 1.26 -13.94 9.08
CA SER A 88 1.56 -13.28 10.34
C SER A 88 0.97 -14.05 11.52
N SER A 89 1.48 -13.77 12.72
CA SER A 89 1.00 -14.30 13.99
C SER A 89 0.97 -13.18 15.03
N ALA A 90 0.57 -13.50 16.26
CA ALA A 90 0.62 -12.55 17.37
C ALA A 90 2.05 -12.09 17.73
N SER A 91 3.08 -12.84 17.32
CA SER A 91 4.48 -12.59 17.70
C SER A 91 5.44 -12.43 16.52
N SER A 92 4.98 -12.64 15.29
CA SER A 92 5.82 -12.57 14.09
C SER A 92 5.01 -12.10 12.89
N ARG A 93 5.68 -11.53 11.89
CA ARG A 93 5.08 -11.17 10.60
C ARG A 93 6.17 -11.07 9.54
N PRO A 94 5.81 -11.13 8.24
CA PRO A 94 6.73 -10.75 7.18
C PRO A 94 7.25 -9.33 7.36
N GLU A 95 8.48 -9.11 6.93
CA GLU A 95 9.01 -7.77 6.77
C GLU A 95 8.26 -7.03 5.65
N GLY A 96 8.07 -5.73 5.84
CA GLY A 96 7.50 -4.85 4.83
C GLY A 96 8.51 -3.82 4.32
N VAL A 97 8.18 -3.18 3.20
CA VAL A 97 9.00 -2.14 2.56
C VAL A 97 8.39 -0.74 2.68
N ILE A 98 7.26 -0.61 3.37
CA ILE A 98 6.52 0.65 3.52
C ILE A 98 6.82 1.21 4.91
N ASP A 99 7.33 2.44 4.97
CA ASP A 99 7.47 3.15 6.24
C ASP A 99 6.13 3.77 6.64
N LEU A 100 5.45 3.12 7.61
CA LEU A 100 4.20 3.56 8.22
C LEU A 100 4.43 4.00 9.68
N SER A 101 5.65 4.44 10.02
CA SER A 101 5.99 4.92 11.38
C SER A 101 5.32 6.24 11.77
N LYS A 102 4.75 6.95 10.79
CA LYS A 102 4.01 8.21 10.96
C LYS A 102 2.55 8.03 10.54
N PRO A 103 1.63 8.93 10.97
CA PRO A 103 0.28 8.96 10.44
C PRO A 103 0.28 9.02 8.91
N TYR A 104 -0.66 8.32 8.28
CA TYR A 104 -0.73 8.17 6.84
C TYR A 104 -2.17 8.15 6.34
N ARG A 105 -2.32 8.39 5.04
CA ARG A 105 -3.58 8.37 4.29
C ARG A 105 -3.50 7.36 3.16
N ILE A 106 -4.51 6.51 3.05
CA ILE A 106 -4.74 5.60 1.93
C ILE A 106 -5.92 6.14 1.13
N THR A 107 -5.71 6.35 -0.17
CA THR A 107 -6.78 6.67 -1.11
C THR A 107 -6.93 5.55 -2.12
N LEU A 108 -8.09 4.89 -2.12
CA LEU A 108 -8.46 3.89 -3.11
C LEU A 108 -9.46 4.50 -4.08
N ARG A 109 -9.12 4.50 -5.37
CA ARG A 109 -10.06 4.89 -6.41
C ARG A 109 -10.82 3.67 -6.90
N ILE A 110 -12.10 3.59 -6.56
CA ILE A 110 -12.95 2.44 -6.85
C ILE A 110 -13.78 2.75 -8.09
N THR A 111 -13.83 1.81 -9.04
CA THR A 111 -14.68 1.92 -10.23
C THR A 111 -15.99 1.18 -10.06
N GLU A 112 -15.99 0.10 -9.27
CA GLU A 112 -17.15 -0.75 -9.01
C GLU A 112 -17.01 -1.41 -7.64
N ALA A 113 -18.08 -1.44 -6.85
CA ALA A 113 -18.17 -2.23 -5.64
C ALA A 113 -19.58 -2.81 -5.53
N SER A 114 -19.71 -4.12 -5.29
CA SER A 114 -20.99 -4.80 -5.24
C SER A 114 -21.02 -5.95 -4.23
N SER A 115 -22.20 -6.12 -3.63
CA SER A 115 -22.50 -7.23 -2.72
C SER A 115 -23.03 -8.40 -3.55
N LEU A 116 -22.32 -9.53 -3.49
CA LEU A 116 -22.74 -10.81 -4.09
C LEU A 116 -23.51 -11.66 -3.07
N VAL A 117 -23.18 -11.53 -1.77
CA VAL A 117 -23.84 -12.24 -0.68
C VAL A 117 -23.94 -11.31 0.53
N GLU A 118 -25.15 -10.91 0.89
CA GLU A 118 -25.42 -10.03 2.03
C GLU A 118 -24.85 -10.61 3.33
N GLY A 119 -24.19 -9.75 4.13
CA GLY A 119 -23.60 -10.13 5.42
C GLY A 119 -22.24 -10.83 5.32
N LYS A 120 -21.71 -11.02 4.10
CA LYS A 120 -20.36 -11.54 3.82
C LYS A 120 -19.62 -10.64 2.84
N ASP A 121 -19.95 -9.36 2.84
CA ASP A 121 -19.64 -8.43 1.77
C ASP A 121 -18.81 -7.25 2.27
N ASN A 122 -17.92 -7.49 3.25
CA ASN A 122 -17.01 -6.45 3.70
C ASN A 122 -15.73 -6.41 2.86
N PHE A 123 -15.26 -5.19 2.63
CA PHE A 123 -13.91 -4.88 2.20
C PHE A 123 -13.07 -4.50 3.42
N PHE A 124 -11.81 -4.94 3.42
CA PHE A 124 -10.90 -4.69 4.51
C PHE A 124 -9.57 -4.13 4.01
N ILE A 125 -9.00 -3.28 4.85
CA ILE A 125 -7.61 -2.89 4.78
C ILE A 125 -6.96 -3.29 6.09
N TYR A 126 -5.92 -4.10 6.01
CA TYR A 126 -5.10 -4.44 7.17
C TYR A 126 -3.71 -3.83 7.05
N VAL A 127 -3.11 -3.53 8.20
CA VAL A 127 -1.69 -3.25 8.32
C VAL A 127 -1.01 -4.39 9.06
N ASN A 128 0.13 -4.86 8.55
CA ASN A 128 0.97 -5.85 9.22
C ASN A 128 0.22 -7.12 9.65
N ASN A 129 -0.74 -7.54 8.82
CA ASN A 129 -1.52 -8.76 8.96
C ASN A 129 -1.75 -9.36 7.57
N SER A 130 -1.13 -10.51 7.29
CA SER A 130 -1.30 -11.28 6.04
C SER A 130 -2.36 -12.39 6.18
N SER A 131 -2.98 -12.52 7.35
CA SER A 131 -4.06 -13.46 7.65
C SER A 131 -5.45 -12.80 7.49
N THR A 132 -6.49 -13.58 7.78
CA THR A 132 -7.87 -13.11 7.97
C THR A 132 -8.23 -12.92 9.44
N LYS A 133 -7.42 -13.46 10.35
CA LYS A 133 -7.66 -13.41 11.81
C LYS A 133 -6.92 -12.23 12.41
N MET A 134 -7.66 -11.39 13.13
CA MET A 134 -7.10 -10.25 13.85
C MET A 134 -6.09 -10.69 14.93
N THR A 135 -6.32 -11.85 15.55
CA THR A 135 -5.40 -12.45 16.53
C THR A 135 -4.08 -12.93 15.93
N LEU A 136 -3.96 -12.97 14.60
CA LEU A 136 -2.75 -13.33 13.86
C LEU A 136 -2.01 -12.08 13.35
N SER A 137 -2.13 -10.95 14.05
CA SER A 137 -1.29 -9.78 13.87
C SER A 137 -0.57 -9.44 15.17
N PRO A 138 0.66 -8.93 15.12
CA PRO A 138 1.31 -8.33 16.29
C PRO A 138 0.51 -7.15 16.87
N HIS A 139 -0.37 -6.54 16.08
CA HIS A 139 -1.24 -5.44 16.50
C HIS A 139 -2.66 -5.88 16.91
N GLY A 140 -2.96 -7.19 16.89
CA GLY A 140 -4.29 -7.69 17.21
C GLY A 140 -5.39 -7.06 16.34
N GLU A 141 -6.50 -6.68 16.98
CA GLU A 141 -7.64 -6.01 16.33
C GLU A 141 -7.28 -4.65 15.71
N ALA A 142 -6.31 -3.93 16.28
CA ALA A 142 -5.87 -2.64 15.74
C ALA A 142 -5.27 -2.75 14.33
N SER A 143 -4.86 -3.96 13.90
CA SER A 143 -4.41 -4.20 12.52
C SER A 143 -5.47 -3.92 11.46
N VAL A 144 -6.75 -3.84 11.82
CA VAL A 144 -7.85 -3.54 10.88
C VAL A 144 -7.99 -2.02 10.73
N ILE A 145 -7.42 -1.48 9.65
CA ILE A 145 -7.53 -0.06 9.32
C ILE A 145 -8.93 0.28 8.81
N ALA A 146 -9.51 -0.62 8.02
CA ALA A 146 -10.86 -0.48 7.51
C ALA A 146 -11.55 -1.84 7.50
N ARG A 147 -12.83 -1.84 7.89
CA ARG A 147 -13.81 -2.89 7.66
C ARG A 147 -15.09 -2.20 7.24
N VAL A 148 -15.39 -2.23 5.95
CA VAL A 148 -16.47 -1.44 5.37
C VAL A 148 -17.33 -2.35 4.48
N PRO A 149 -18.66 -2.39 4.66
CA PRO A 149 -19.54 -3.05 3.71
C PRO A 149 -19.34 -2.47 2.31
N VAL A 150 -19.26 -3.30 1.27
CA VAL A 150 -19.00 -2.83 -0.11
C VAL A 150 -20.03 -1.81 -0.62
N LYS A 151 -21.26 -1.81 -0.08
CA LYS A 151 -22.30 -0.82 -0.40
C LYS A 151 -21.98 0.61 0.07
N GLU A 152 -21.06 0.75 1.02
CA GLU A 152 -20.62 2.06 1.55
C GLU A 152 -19.40 2.59 0.80
N LEU A 153 -18.76 1.75 -0.02
CA LEU A 153 -17.69 2.18 -0.92
C LEU A 153 -18.30 2.94 -2.09
N LYS A 154 -17.78 4.14 -2.33
CA LYS A 154 -18.25 5.01 -3.41
C LYS A 154 -17.43 4.76 -4.67
N THR A 155 -18.05 4.87 -5.84
CA THR A 155 -17.28 5.06 -7.08
C THR A 155 -16.49 6.37 -6.97
N GLY A 156 -15.22 6.35 -7.35
CA GLY A 156 -14.27 7.44 -7.13
C GLY A 156 -13.39 7.20 -5.90
N ASP A 157 -12.95 8.28 -5.28
CA ASP A 157 -11.93 8.22 -4.23
C ASP A 157 -12.54 7.87 -2.86
N ASN A 158 -11.99 6.84 -2.22
CA ASN A 158 -12.31 6.42 -0.86
C ASN A 158 -11.06 6.60 0.00
N VAL A 159 -11.18 7.39 1.05
CA VAL A 159 -10.04 7.86 1.86
C VAL A 159 -10.10 7.24 3.25
N PHE A 160 -8.98 6.63 3.65
CA PHE A 160 -8.79 6.03 4.97
C PHE A 160 -7.53 6.64 5.60
N THR A 161 -7.52 6.79 6.93
CA THR A 161 -6.36 7.33 7.66
C THR A 161 -6.03 6.42 8.83
N ALA A 162 -4.73 6.26 9.12
CA ALA A 162 -4.27 5.50 10.26
C ALA A 162 -2.91 6.02 10.75
N SER A 163 -2.54 5.59 11.95
CA SER A 163 -1.25 5.91 12.59
C SER A 163 -0.60 4.67 13.21
N LEU A 164 -0.93 3.49 12.67
CA LEU A 164 -0.42 2.21 13.13
C LEU A 164 0.54 1.63 12.10
N GLY A 165 1.73 1.27 12.53
CA GLY A 165 2.78 0.76 11.65
C GLY A 165 4.16 1.09 12.21
N ASP A 166 5.17 0.80 11.40
CA ASP A 166 6.58 1.05 11.66
C ASP A 166 7.32 1.17 10.32
N ALA A 167 8.64 1.32 10.37
CA ALA A 167 9.49 1.50 9.20
C ALA A 167 9.49 0.31 8.22
N ARG A 168 8.97 -0.86 8.62
CA ARG A 168 9.01 -2.11 7.85
C ARG A 168 7.63 -2.74 7.78
N SER A 169 6.66 -1.92 7.37
CA SER A 169 5.25 -2.30 7.31
C SER A 169 4.79 -2.70 5.91
N PHE A 170 3.68 -3.44 5.87
CA PHE A 170 2.97 -3.82 4.65
C PHE A 170 1.46 -3.68 4.85
N LEU A 171 0.71 -3.64 3.74
CA LEU A 171 -0.75 -3.56 3.76
C LEU A 171 -1.38 -4.78 3.08
N GLN A 172 -2.54 -5.21 3.55
CA GLN A 172 -3.36 -6.21 2.86
C GLN A 172 -4.70 -5.60 2.47
N LEU A 173 -5.13 -5.80 1.22
CA LEU A 173 -6.49 -5.52 0.78
C LEU A 173 -7.24 -6.85 0.66
N ARG A 174 -8.45 -6.91 1.20
CA ARG A 174 -9.28 -8.12 1.21
C ARG A 174 -10.72 -7.79 0.85
N ALA A 175 -11.29 -8.56 -0.07
CA ALA A 175 -12.72 -8.69 -0.26
C ALA A 175 -13.19 -10.01 0.38
N GLU A 176 -14.23 -9.98 1.21
CA GLU A 176 -14.86 -11.20 1.73
C GLU A 176 -15.57 -12.02 0.64
N SER A 177 -16.07 -13.20 1.00
CA SER A 177 -16.63 -14.17 0.05
C SER A 177 -17.85 -13.67 -0.73
N GLY A 178 -18.56 -12.69 -0.19
CA GLY A 178 -19.68 -12.02 -0.83
C GLY A 178 -19.35 -10.62 -1.34
N ALA A 179 -18.09 -10.20 -1.35
CA ALA A 179 -17.67 -8.88 -1.81
C ALA A 179 -16.99 -8.95 -3.17
N ARG A 180 -17.35 -8.01 -4.06
CA ARG A 180 -16.65 -7.72 -5.32
C ARG A 180 -16.26 -6.25 -5.34
N VAL A 181 -14.97 -5.96 -5.51
CA VAL A 181 -14.43 -4.58 -5.54
C VAL A 181 -13.43 -4.45 -6.68
N LYS A 182 -13.63 -3.46 -7.53
CA LYS A 182 -12.77 -3.09 -8.65
C LYS A 182 -12.08 -1.76 -8.36
N ILE A 183 -10.76 -1.78 -8.33
CA ILE A 183 -9.90 -0.68 -7.89
C ILE A 183 -9.05 -0.21 -9.07
N GLU A 184 -9.16 1.07 -9.41
CA GLU A 184 -8.38 1.72 -10.47
C GLU A 184 -6.99 2.13 -9.98
N SER A 185 -6.89 2.67 -8.76
CA SER A 185 -5.62 3.14 -8.22
C SER A 185 -5.57 3.10 -6.70
N ILE A 186 -4.35 3.02 -6.18
CA ILE A 186 -4.02 3.22 -4.78
C ILE A 186 -3.00 4.34 -4.65
N LYS A 187 -3.27 5.26 -3.72
CA LYS A 187 -2.31 6.25 -3.22
C LYS A 187 -2.12 6.06 -1.73
N LEU A 188 -0.88 6.15 -1.27
CA LEU A 188 -0.48 6.12 0.13
C LEU A 188 0.46 7.29 0.38
N GLU A 189 0.16 8.08 1.40
CA GLU A 189 0.87 9.32 1.73
C GLU A 189 1.13 9.38 3.23
N SER A 190 2.32 9.84 3.63
CA SER A 190 2.54 10.30 5.01
C SER A 190 1.75 11.59 5.25
N LEU A 191 1.25 11.79 6.46
CA LEU A 191 0.59 13.02 6.92
C LEU A 191 1.53 13.89 7.77
#